data_AF-A0A2E6J5F3-F1
#
_entry.id   AF-A0A2E6J5F3-F1
#
_cell.length_a   1.000
_cell.length_b   1.000
_cell.length_c   1.000
_cell.angle_alpha   90.00
_cell.angle_beta   90.00
_cell.angle_gamma   90.00
#
_symmetry.space_group_name_H-M   'P 1'
#
loop_
_entity.id
_entity.type
_entity.pdbx_description
1 polymer ?
#
loop_
_entity_poly.entity_id
_entity_poly.type
_entity_poly.pdbx_seq_one_letter_code
_entity_poly.pdbx_strand_id
1 'polypeptide(L)' 'MTKFAKAIDKTRVRHYLIADTEDEINSYCEEKKLEILNRPKYVDPTMVCHHFIWVGKRPRPAQWKA' A
#
# COMPACT_ATOMS: atom_id res chain seq x y z
N MET A 1 0.50 14.16 0.56
CA MET A 1 -0.46 13.57 -0.41
C MET A 1 -0.30 12.07 -0.33
N THR A 2 -1.38 11.32 -0.17
CA THR A 2 -1.34 9.87 0.06
C THR A 2 -0.60 9.14 -1.07
N LYS A 3 0.25 8.19 -0.70
CA LYS A 3 1.10 7.41 -1.61
C LYS A 3 0.59 5.98 -1.68
N PHE A 4 0.65 5.41 -2.88
CA PHE A 4 0.19 4.07 -3.17
C PHE A 4 1.35 3.23 -3.69
N ALA A 5 1.38 1.97 -3.29
CA ALA A 5 2.27 0.99 -3.90
C ALA A 5 1.60 -0.36 -4.01
N LYS A 6 1.98 -1.07 -5.07
CA LYS A 6 1.66 -2.48 -5.24
C LYS A 6 2.95 -3.25 -4.99
N ALA A 7 2.93 -4.08 -3.97
CA ALA A 7 4.03 -4.96 -3.63
C ALA A 7 3.63 -6.43 -3.79
N ILE A 8 4.60 -7.31 -3.93
CA ILE A 8 4.41 -8.75 -4.01
C ILE A 8 5.34 -9.44 -3.01
N ASP A 9 4.83 -10.46 -2.34
CA ASP A 9 5.64 -11.34 -1.50
C ASP A 9 6.23 -12.50 -2.34
N LYS A 10 7.20 -13.23 -1.79
CA LYS A 10 7.80 -14.44 -2.37
C LYS A 10 6.76 -15.53 -2.69
N THR A 11 5.64 -15.54 -1.96
CA THR A 11 4.48 -16.42 -2.19
C THR A 11 3.61 -15.98 -3.37
N ARG A 12 4.00 -14.93 -4.10
CA ARG A 12 3.24 -14.26 -5.17
C ARG A 12 1.93 -13.61 -4.73
N VAL A 13 1.73 -13.43 -3.43
CA VAL A 13 0.60 -12.68 -2.88
C VAL A 13 0.81 -11.19 -3.11
N ARG A 14 -0.21 -10.52 -3.66
CA ARG A 14 -0.18 -9.09 -3.97
C ARG A 14 -0.68 -8.29 -2.78
N HIS A 15 0.11 -7.31 -2.37
CA HIS A 15 -0.22 -6.37 -1.31
C HIS A 15 -0.39 -4.97 -1.90
N TYR A 16 -1.50 -4.33 -1.55
CA TYR A 16 -1.78 -2.95 -1.92
C TYR A 16 -1.55 -2.09 -0.68
N LEU A 17 -0.53 -1.24 -0.74
CA LEU A 17 -0.05 -0.45 0.39
C LEU A 17 -0.43 1.02 0.21
N ILE A 18 -0.82 1.65 1.31
CA ILE A 18 -1.10 3.09 1.38
C ILE A 18 -0.32 3.68 2.56
N ALA A 19 0.35 4.79 2.31
CA ALA A 19 1.04 5.57 3.33
C ALA A 19 0.98 7.07 3.03
N ASP A 20 1.55 7.90 3.90
CA ASP A 20 1.67 9.34 3.62
C ASP A 20 2.93 9.65 2.82
N THR A 21 3.99 8.86 2.98
CA THR A 21 5.26 9.03 2.30
C THR A 21 5.69 7.74 1.59
N GLU A 22 6.57 7.88 0.60
CA GLU A 22 7.15 6.72 -0.07
C GLU A 22 8.15 5.99 0.82
N ASP A 23 8.79 6.70 1.75
CA ASP A 23 9.75 6.13 2.70
C ASP A 23 9.08 5.14 3.66
N GLU A 24 7.85 5.44 4.13
CA GLU A 24 7.07 4.53 4.97
C GLU A 24 6.76 3.21 4.23
N ILE A 25 6.44 3.30 2.94
CA ILE A 25 6.21 2.12 2.08
C ILE A 25 7.52 1.34 1.91
N ASN A 26 8.62 2.03 1.65
CA ASN A 26 9.92 1.39 1.42
C ASN A 26 10.38 0.64 2.67
N SER A 27 10.32 1.28 3.85
CA SER A 27 10.68 0.64 5.11
C SER A 27 9.80 -0.57 5.41
N TYR A 28 8.48 -0.48 5.16
CA TYR A 28 7.58 -1.61 5.34
C TYR A 28 7.90 -2.77 4.39
N CYS A 29 8.17 -2.48 3.12
CA CYS A 29 8.56 -3.49 2.14
C CYS A 29 9.90 -4.14 2.49
N GLU A 30 10.87 -3.38 2.97
CA GLU A 30 12.18 -3.89 3.39
C GLU A 30 12.06 -4.82 4.60
N GLU A 31 11.31 -4.40 5.64
CA GLU A 31 11.06 -5.20 6.85
C GLU A 31 10.35 -6.53 6.52
N LYS A 32 9.35 -6.46 5.63
CA LYS A 32 8.53 -7.61 5.22
C LYS A 32 9.08 -8.38 4.03
N LYS A 33 10.23 -7.97 3.48
CA LYS A 33 10.86 -8.56 2.27
C LYS A 33 9.92 -8.62 1.07
N LEU A 34 9.12 -7.58 0.89
CA LEU A 34 8.21 -7.41 -0.25
C LEU A 34 8.91 -6.71 -1.41
N GLU A 35 8.62 -7.14 -2.63
CA GLU A 35 9.10 -6.52 -3.86
C GLU A 35 8.08 -5.52 -4.39
N ILE A 36 8.48 -4.27 -4.62
CA ILE A 36 7.59 -3.23 -5.17
C ILE A 36 7.47 -3.42 -6.67
N LEU A 37 6.27 -3.76 -7.14
CA LEU A 37 5.97 -3.94 -8.56
C LEU A 37 5.66 -2.62 -9.27
N ASN A 38 4.86 -1.76 -8.63
CA ASN A 38 4.43 -0.50 -9.23
C ASN A 38 4.05 0.53 -8.15
N ARG A 39 4.22 1.81 -8.47
CA ARG A 39 3.78 2.97 -7.68
C ARG A 39 2.76 3.78 -8.47
N PRO A 40 1.47 3.40 -8.42
CA PRO A 40 0.44 4.10 -9.15
C PRO A 40 0.22 5.50 -8.58
N LYS A 41 0.10 6.50 -9.46
CA LYS A 41 -0.24 7.88 -9.08
C LYS A 41 -1.71 8.04 -8.67
N TYR A 42 -2.58 7.21 -9.24
CA TYR A 42 -4.02 7.18 -9.00
C TYR A 42 -4.48 5.75 -8.80
N VAL A 43 -5.54 5.57 -8.02
CA VAL A 43 -6.12 4.25 -7.78
C VAL A 43 -7.10 3.95 -8.91
N ASP A 44 -6.80 2.93 -9.71
CA ASP A 44 -7.74 2.47 -10.74
C ASP A 44 -8.97 1.82 -10.09
N PRO A 45 -10.16 1.86 -10.74
CA PRO A 45 -11.38 1.22 -10.22
C PRO A 45 -11.16 -0.25 -9.84
N THR A 46 -10.38 -0.99 -10.63
CA THR A 46 -10.00 -2.38 -10.35
C THR A 46 -9.19 -2.52 -9.07
N MET A 47 -8.37 -1.52 -8.74
CA MET A 47 -7.59 -1.52 -7.51
C MET A 47 -8.44 -1.22 -6.27
N VAL A 48 -9.52 -0.43 -6.41
CA VAL A 48 -10.45 -0.12 -5.31
C VAL A 48 -11.09 -1.38 -4.74
N CYS A 49 -11.32 -2.40 -5.56
CA CYS A 49 -11.89 -3.68 -5.13
C CYS A 49 -10.94 -4.51 -4.24
N HIS A 50 -9.65 -4.16 -4.18
CA HIS A 50 -8.66 -4.87 -3.35
C HIS A 50 -8.52 -4.23 -1.97
N HIS A 51 -8.15 -5.05 -0.98
CA HIS A 51 -7.92 -4.56 0.37
C HIS A 51 -6.60 -3.79 0.45
N PHE A 52 -6.69 -2.50 0.74
CA PHE A 52 -5.52 -1.67 1.00
C PHE A 52 -5.08 -1.75 2.47
N ILE A 53 -3.79 -2.01 2.64
CA ILE A 53 -3.11 -2.03 3.93
C ILE A 53 -2.54 -0.64 4.18
N TRP A 54 -2.94 -0.03 5.29
CA TRP A 54 -2.35 1.22 5.76
C TRP A 54 -1.02 0.92 6.46
N VAL A 55 0.06 1.53 5.98
CA VAL A 55 1.43 1.37 6.51
C VAL A 55 2.05 2.69 6.97
N GLY A 56 1.28 3.77 6.97
CA GLY A 56 1.74 5.07 7.47
C GLY A 56 1.84 5.10 9.00
N LYS A 57 2.75 5.94 9.52
CA LYS A 57 2.99 6.07 10.96
C LYS A 57 1.83 6.70 11.73
N ARG A 58 1.04 7.57 11.07
CA ARG A 58 -0.15 8.15 11.69
C ARG A 58 -1.26 7.09 11.80
N PRO A 59 -2.24 7.30 12.70
CA PRO A 59 -3.42 6.46 12.76
C PRO A 59 -4.06 6.33 11.37
N ARG A 60 -4.48 5.11 11.04
CA ARG A 60 -5.20 4.83 9.80
C ARG A 60 -6.33 5.85 9.65
N PRO A 61 -6.47 6.51 8.48
CA PRO A 61 -7.58 7.44 8.25
C PRO A 61 -8.91 6.76 8.53
N ALA A 62 -9.87 7.53 9.06
CA ALA A 62 -11.21 7.03 9.33
C ALA A 62 -11.79 6.43 8.04
N GLN A 63 -12.13 5.14 8.08
CA GLN A 63 -12.82 4.50 6.99
C GLN A 63 -14.29 4.83 7.11
N TRP A 64 -14.89 5.30 6.00
CA TRP A 64 -16.34 5.39 5.94
C TRP A 64 -16.90 3.98 6.09
N LYS A 65 -17.56 3.71 7.21
CA LYS A 65 -18.40 2.53 7.36
C LYS A 65 -19.75 2.91 6.76
N ALA A 66 -20.06 2.33 5.60
CA ALA A 66 -21.39 2.40 5.03
C ALA A 66 -22.38 1.61 5.90
#